data_AF-U7VB83-F1
#
_entry.id   AF-U7VB83-F1
#
_cell.length_a   1.000
_cell.length_b   1.000
_cell.length_c   1.000
_cell.angle_alpha   90.00
_cell.angle_beta   90.00
_cell.angle_gamma   90.00
#
_symmetry.space_group_name_H-M   'P 1'
#
loop_
_entity.id
_entity.type
_entity.pdbx_description
1 polymer ?
#
loop_
_entity_poly.entity_id
_entity_poly.type
_entity_poly.pdbx_seq_one_letter_code
_entity_poly.pdbx_strand_id
1 'polypeptide(L)'
;IVCQINLENKENFKDIIVKYFSQLKKFKITDKFLSDGIILINFFIDNIEIEIYASKLLSIETNGYRHMIIEDRFLNYASLKFKKMIIALKRDGVKTEPAFAKLLNLNGNPYEELLNLEFLTDKEIIDKLRELGYEKRE
;
A
#
# COMPACT_ATOMS: atom_id res chain seq x y z
N ILE A 1 -4.61 4.76 -5.12
CA ILE A 1 -4.06 4.95 -6.49
C ILE A 1 -2.71 5.62 -6.35
N VAL A 2 -1.67 5.15 -7.04
CA VAL A 2 -0.34 5.77 -7.03
C VAL A 2 -0.01 6.24 -8.44
N CYS A 3 0.41 7.48 -8.60
CA CYS A 3 0.87 8.01 -9.88
C CYS A 3 2.11 8.89 -9.73
N GLN A 4 2.89 8.97 -10.81
CA GLN A 4 3.99 9.91 -10.92
C GLN A 4 3.50 11.23 -11.51
N ILE A 5 3.95 12.35 -10.93
CA ILE A 5 3.80 13.71 -11.45
C ILE A 5 5.15 14.43 -11.35
N ASN A 6 5.36 15.51 -12.10
CA ASN A 6 6.57 16.32 -12.01
C ASN A 6 6.19 17.80 -11.78
N LEU A 7 7.18 18.65 -11.55
CA LEU A 7 6.92 20.06 -11.24
C LEU A 7 6.24 20.79 -12.41
N GLU A 8 6.60 20.43 -13.64
CA GLU A 8 6.11 21.08 -14.87
C GLU A 8 4.63 20.78 -15.12
N ASN A 9 4.16 19.56 -14.83
CA ASN A 9 2.78 19.14 -15.05
C ASN A 9 1.89 19.27 -13.81
N LYS A 10 2.45 19.68 -12.67
CA LYS A 10 1.79 19.72 -11.36
C LYS A 10 0.46 20.49 -11.38
N GLU A 11 0.45 21.71 -11.92
CA GLU A 11 -0.76 22.54 -11.91
C GLU A 11 -1.80 22.02 -12.91
N ASN A 12 -1.39 21.55 -14.09
CA ASN A 12 -2.30 20.90 -15.02
C ASN A 12 -2.94 19.64 -14.42
N PHE A 13 -2.16 18.84 -13.68
CA PHE A 13 -2.68 17.69 -12.95
C PHE A 13 -3.73 18.11 -11.91
N LYS A 14 -3.48 19.17 -11.14
CA LYS A 14 -4.46 19.68 -10.16
C LYS A 14 -5.74 20.17 -10.84
N ASP A 15 -5.63 20.85 -11.98
CA ASP A 15 -6.80 21.30 -12.74
C ASP A 15 -7.66 20.11 -13.19
N ILE A 16 -7.03 19.04 -13.68
CA ILE A 16 -7.71 17.78 -14.03
C ILE A 16 -8.41 17.20 -12.80
N ILE A 17 -7.70 17.06 -11.67
CA ILE A 17 -8.27 16.53 -10.44
C ILE A 17 -9.49 17.35 -10.00
N VAL A 18 -9.36 18.67 -9.94
CA VAL A 18 -10.46 19.56 -9.51
C VAL A 18 -11.64 19.46 -10.47
N LYS A 19 -11.38 19.48 -11.78
CA LYS A 19 -12.43 19.40 -12.81
C LYS A 19 -13.29 18.14 -12.66
N TYR A 20 -12.67 16.99 -12.40
CA TYR A 20 -13.41 15.71 -12.39
C TYR A 20 -13.88 15.27 -11.00
N PHE A 21 -13.21 15.65 -9.93
CA PHE A 21 -13.45 15.07 -8.60
C PHE A 21 -13.90 16.07 -7.53
N SER A 22 -13.85 17.39 -7.78
CA SER A 22 -14.18 18.40 -6.76
C SER A 22 -15.60 18.32 -6.20
N GLN A 23 -16.54 17.81 -6.98
CA GLN A 23 -17.94 17.66 -6.58
C GLN A 23 -18.19 16.38 -5.77
N LEU A 24 -17.20 15.51 -5.62
CA LEU A 24 -17.34 14.26 -4.88
C LEU A 24 -17.30 14.51 -3.37
N LYS A 25 -17.97 13.61 -2.63
CA LYS A 25 -18.09 13.69 -1.17
C LYS A 25 -16.70 13.68 -0.52
N LYS A 26 -16.50 14.61 0.43
CA LYS A 26 -15.25 14.80 1.18
C LYS A 26 -14.01 15.01 0.30
N PHE A 27 -14.17 15.58 -0.90
CA PHE A 27 -13.05 15.94 -1.75
C PHE A 27 -12.06 16.86 -1.01
N LYS A 28 -10.78 16.49 -1.03
CA LYS A 28 -9.68 17.25 -0.41
C LYS A 28 -8.42 17.06 -1.23
N ILE A 29 -7.68 18.15 -1.44
CA ILE A 29 -6.30 18.12 -1.95
C ILE A 29 -5.38 18.60 -0.82
N THR A 30 -4.32 17.83 -0.57
CA THR A 30 -3.20 18.23 0.29
C THR A 30 -1.94 18.30 -0.58
N ASP A 31 -1.52 19.51 -0.93
CA ASP A 31 -0.36 19.75 -1.77
C ASP A 31 0.89 19.98 -0.91
N LYS A 32 1.79 19.01 -0.92
CA LYS A 32 3.11 19.08 -0.26
C LYS A 32 4.23 18.88 -1.28
N PHE A 33 3.99 19.26 -2.54
CA PHE A 33 4.89 18.88 -3.62
C PHE A 33 6.27 19.53 -3.48
N LEU A 34 6.33 20.77 -2.97
CA LEU A 34 7.60 21.49 -2.79
C LEU A 34 8.43 20.97 -1.61
N SER A 35 7.79 20.48 -0.54
CA SER A 35 8.50 19.96 0.63
C SER A 35 8.82 18.47 0.49
N ASP A 36 7.81 17.69 0.14
CA ASP A 36 7.82 16.23 0.25
C ASP A 36 7.79 15.57 -1.14
N GLY A 37 7.52 16.33 -2.21
CA GLY A 37 7.35 15.79 -3.55
C GLY A 37 6.03 15.08 -3.78
N ILE A 38 5.02 15.33 -2.95
CA ILE A 38 3.73 14.61 -3.00
C ILE A 38 2.52 15.53 -3.03
N ILE A 39 1.43 15.04 -3.64
CA ILE A 39 0.08 15.60 -3.53
C ILE A 39 -0.85 14.44 -3.17
N LEU A 40 -1.61 14.59 -2.09
CA LEU A 40 -2.65 13.64 -1.68
C LEU A 40 -4.02 14.18 -2.08
N ILE A 41 -4.82 13.32 -2.72
CA ILE A 41 -6.19 13.64 -3.09
C ILE A 41 -7.09 12.58 -2.48
N ASN A 42 -8.05 13.00 -1.66
CA ASN A 42 -9.01 12.12 -1.03
C ASN A 42 -10.43 12.50 -1.47
N PHE A 43 -11.27 11.53 -1.75
CA PHE A 43 -12.70 11.71 -2.02
C PHE A 43 -13.42 10.38 -1.82
N PHE A 44 -14.75 10.38 -1.84
CA PHE A 44 -15.57 9.18 -1.69
C PHE A 44 -16.38 8.87 -2.95
N ILE A 45 -16.43 7.58 -3.32
CA ILE A 45 -17.35 7.00 -4.32
C ILE A 45 -18.08 5.85 -3.63
N ASP A 46 -19.41 5.83 -3.66
CA ASP A 46 -20.23 4.77 -3.05
C ASP A 46 -19.84 4.41 -1.59
N ASN A 47 -19.51 5.43 -0.78
CA ASN A 47 -19.00 5.33 0.59
C ASN A 47 -17.62 4.65 0.75
N ILE A 48 -16.92 4.38 -0.35
CA ILE A 48 -15.51 3.96 -0.36
C ILE A 48 -14.63 5.20 -0.45
N GLU A 49 -13.67 5.32 0.46
CA GLU A 49 -12.64 6.35 0.38
C GLU A 49 -11.62 5.98 -0.70
N ILE A 50 -11.44 6.89 -1.64
CA ILE A 50 -10.41 6.80 -2.67
C ILE A 50 -9.33 7.81 -2.33
N GLU A 51 -8.09 7.34 -2.31
CA GLU A 51 -6.89 8.17 -2.20
C GLU A 51 -6.06 8.06 -3.47
N ILE A 52 -5.67 9.21 -4.03
CA ILE A 52 -4.66 9.33 -5.07
C ILE A 52 -3.40 9.91 -4.42
N TYR A 53 -2.34 9.11 -4.42
CA TYR A 53 -1.00 9.48 -4.00
C TYR A 53 -0.18 9.84 -5.25
N ALA A 54 -0.10 11.14 -5.55
CA ALA A 54 0.70 11.64 -6.65
C ALA A 54 2.08 12.04 -6.14
N SER A 55 3.14 11.49 -6.72
CA SER A 55 4.52 11.64 -6.23
C SER A 55 5.46 12.06 -7.35
N LYS A 56 6.56 12.74 -7.01
CA LYS A 56 7.69 12.96 -7.93
C LYS A 56 8.43 11.67 -8.29
N LEU A 57 8.39 10.68 -7.40
CA LEU A 57 9.01 9.37 -7.62
C LEU A 57 8.24 8.57 -8.68
N LEU A 58 8.94 7.66 -9.36
CA LEU A 58 8.26 6.67 -10.20
C LEU A 58 7.29 5.87 -9.33
N SER A 59 6.11 5.52 -9.86
CA SER A 59 5.12 4.76 -9.07
C SER A 59 5.72 3.49 -8.45
N ILE A 60 6.62 2.82 -9.20
CA ILE A 60 7.29 1.59 -8.77
C ILE A 60 8.29 1.79 -7.62
N GLU A 61 8.78 3.02 -7.42
CA GLU A 61 9.73 3.36 -6.35
C GLU A 61 9.02 3.81 -5.07
N THR A 62 7.71 4.09 -5.14
CA THR A 62 6.96 4.50 -3.96
C THR A 62 6.80 3.34 -2.97
N ASN A 63 6.85 3.66 -1.68
CA ASN A 63 6.66 2.66 -0.63
C ASN A 63 5.30 1.96 -0.75
N GLY A 64 4.23 2.66 -1.15
CA GLY A 64 2.92 2.04 -1.35
C GLY A 64 2.93 0.95 -2.42
N TYR A 65 3.64 1.16 -3.54
CA TYR A 65 3.81 0.13 -4.56
C TYR A 65 4.71 -1.02 -4.06
N ARG A 66 5.85 -0.69 -3.44
CA ARG A 66 6.78 -1.69 -2.90
C ARG A 66 6.10 -2.61 -1.87
N HIS A 67 5.32 -2.04 -0.96
CA HIS A 67 4.48 -2.78 -0.01
C HIS A 67 3.49 -3.71 -0.71
N MET A 68 2.74 -3.20 -1.69
CA MET A 68 1.78 -4.00 -2.45
C MET A 68 2.45 -5.23 -3.09
N ILE A 69 3.67 -5.07 -3.63
CA ILE A 69 4.41 -6.18 -4.25
C ILE A 69 4.85 -7.21 -3.21
N ILE A 70 5.47 -6.81 -2.09
CA ILE A 70 5.91 -7.79 -1.09
C ILE A 70 4.72 -8.49 -0.40
N GLU A 71 3.64 -7.76 -0.14
CA GLU A 71 2.38 -8.33 0.37
C GLU A 71 1.81 -9.39 -0.58
N ASP A 72 1.75 -9.09 -1.89
CA ASP A 72 1.29 -10.03 -2.91
C ASP A 72 2.17 -11.29 -2.97
N ARG A 73 3.50 -11.12 -2.92
CA ARG A 73 4.44 -12.25 -2.89
C ARG A 73 4.18 -13.17 -1.71
N PHE A 74 4.01 -12.63 -0.50
CA PHE A 74 3.63 -13.44 0.66
C PHE A 74 2.28 -14.13 0.46
N LEU A 75 1.27 -13.44 -0.07
CA LEU A 75 -0.04 -14.03 -0.32
C LEU A 75 0.01 -15.16 -1.36
N ASN A 76 0.88 -15.08 -2.36
CA ASN A 76 0.97 -16.12 -3.40
C ASN A 76 1.45 -17.48 -2.83
N TYR A 77 2.36 -17.43 -1.86
CA TYR A 77 2.92 -18.63 -1.20
C TYR A 77 2.24 -18.99 0.13
N ALA A 78 1.36 -18.14 0.64
CA ALA A 78 0.67 -18.38 1.90
C ALA A 78 -0.58 -19.27 1.77
N SER A 79 -0.80 -20.07 2.81
CA SER A 79 -1.98 -20.90 3.03
C SER A 79 -3.26 -20.06 3.13
N LEU A 80 -4.41 -20.72 2.91
CA LEU A 80 -5.72 -20.09 3.09
C LEU A 80 -5.93 -19.56 4.51
N LYS A 81 -5.31 -20.20 5.53
CA LYS A 81 -5.37 -19.75 6.92
C LYS A 81 -4.79 -18.34 7.08
N PHE A 82 -3.59 -18.10 6.54
CA PHE A 82 -2.92 -16.80 6.60
C PHE A 82 -3.77 -15.71 5.93
N LYS A 83 -4.28 -15.98 4.71
CA LYS A 83 -5.13 -15.03 3.97
C LYS A 83 -6.40 -14.67 4.76
N LYS A 84 -7.06 -15.66 5.36
CA LYS A 84 -8.24 -15.45 6.21
C LYS A 84 -7.92 -14.61 7.45
N MET A 85 -6.76 -14.82 8.06
CA MET A 85 -6.31 -14.01 9.20
C MET A 85 -6.02 -12.56 8.81
N ILE A 86 -5.39 -12.31 7.66
CA ILE A 86 -5.23 -10.95 7.11
C ILE A 86 -6.59 -10.28 6.92
N ILE A 87 -7.55 -10.97 6.30
CA ILE A 87 -8.91 -10.44 6.09
C ILE A 87 -9.60 -10.14 7.43
N ALA A 88 -9.50 -11.02 8.41
CA ALA A 88 -10.08 -10.81 9.74
C ALA A 88 -9.49 -9.57 10.42
N LEU A 89 -8.16 -9.45 10.45
CA LEU A 89 -7.48 -8.28 11.01
C LEU A 89 -7.91 -6.98 10.31
N LYS A 90 -8.04 -6.99 8.97
CA LYS A 90 -8.51 -5.82 8.22
C LYS A 90 -9.96 -5.45 8.53
N ARG A 91 -10.83 -6.45 8.74
CA ARG A 91 -12.23 -6.21 9.17
C ARG A 91 -12.30 -5.60 10.57
N ASP A 92 -11.36 -5.94 11.43
CA ASP A 92 -11.24 -5.37 12.77
C ASP A 92 -10.55 -3.98 12.78
N GLY A 93 -10.31 -3.39 11.60
CA GLY A 93 -9.74 -2.05 11.46
C GLY A 93 -8.21 -1.99 11.48
N VAL A 94 -7.52 -3.14 11.52
CA VAL A 94 -6.06 -3.18 11.41
C VAL A 94 -5.64 -2.87 9.97
N LYS A 95 -4.71 -1.92 9.80
CA LYS A 95 -4.15 -1.61 8.49
C LYS A 95 -3.38 -2.80 7.91
N THR A 96 -3.16 -2.79 6.60
CA THR A 96 -2.56 -3.93 5.89
C THR A 96 -1.15 -4.25 6.40
N GLU A 97 -0.24 -3.27 6.42
CA GLU A 97 1.16 -3.49 6.80
C GLU A 97 1.29 -3.98 8.26
N PRO A 98 0.60 -3.39 9.26
CA PRO A 98 0.53 -3.94 10.62
C PRO A 98 -0.06 -5.36 10.70
N ALA A 99 -1.04 -5.71 9.86
CA ALA A 99 -1.60 -7.05 9.85
C ALA A 99 -0.55 -8.07 9.35
N PHE A 100 0.20 -7.75 8.30
CA PHE A 100 1.31 -8.58 7.85
C PHE A 100 2.41 -8.69 8.90
N ALA A 101 2.87 -7.56 9.45
CA ALA A 101 3.90 -7.56 10.49
C ALA A 101 3.53 -8.44 11.69
N LYS A 102 2.26 -8.37 12.13
CA LYS A 102 1.74 -9.22 13.22
C LYS A 102 1.80 -10.70 12.88
N LEU A 103 1.36 -11.12 11.69
CA LEU A 103 1.34 -12.54 11.33
C LEU A 103 2.72 -13.10 10.97
N LEU A 104 3.62 -12.24 10.48
CA LEU A 104 5.01 -12.60 10.15
C LEU A 104 5.97 -12.49 11.34
N ASN A 105 5.45 -12.18 12.54
CA ASN A 105 6.21 -11.94 13.77
C ASN A 105 7.34 -10.92 13.58
N LEU A 106 7.06 -9.83 12.86
CA LEU A 106 8.03 -8.74 12.68
C LEU A 106 8.02 -7.83 13.92
N ASN A 107 9.20 -7.46 14.38
CA ASN A 107 9.40 -6.58 15.52
C ASN A 107 9.84 -5.20 15.03
N GLY A 108 9.22 -4.13 15.51
CA GLY A 108 9.56 -2.77 15.11
C GLY A 108 8.42 -2.08 14.37
N ASN A 109 8.76 -1.13 13.50
CA ASN A 109 7.77 -0.39 12.72
C ASN A 109 7.25 -1.26 11.56
N PRO A 110 5.95 -1.60 11.50
CA PRO A 110 5.41 -2.46 10.45
C PRO A 110 5.69 -1.99 9.01
N TYR A 111 5.75 -0.68 8.78
CA TYR A 111 6.03 -0.13 7.46
C TYR A 111 7.47 -0.42 7.04
N GLU A 112 8.45 -0.12 7.91
CA GLU A 112 9.86 -0.35 7.57
C GLU A 112 10.19 -1.84 7.53
N GLU A 113 9.72 -2.62 8.51
CA GLU A 113 10.04 -4.05 8.60
C GLU A 113 9.48 -4.85 7.41
N LEU A 114 8.31 -4.48 6.90
CA LEU A 114 7.75 -5.16 5.74
C LEU A 114 8.49 -4.82 4.46
N LEU A 115 8.99 -3.58 4.30
CA LEU A 115 9.84 -3.20 3.17
C LEU A 115 11.18 -3.92 3.18
N ASN A 116 11.76 -4.17 4.36
CA ASN A 116 13.02 -4.92 4.48
C ASN A 116 12.92 -6.34 3.90
N LEU A 117 11.71 -6.90 3.79
CA LEU A 117 11.48 -8.23 3.20
C LEU A 117 11.45 -8.22 1.67
N GLU A 118 11.48 -7.06 1.00
CA GLU A 118 11.38 -6.98 -0.46
C GLU A 118 12.52 -7.72 -1.18
N PHE A 119 13.68 -7.83 -0.53
CA PHE A 119 14.88 -8.48 -1.05
C PHE A 119 14.90 -10.00 -0.85
N LEU A 120 13.94 -10.56 -0.13
CA LEU A 120 13.85 -12.01 0.02
C LEU A 120 13.56 -12.67 -1.33
N THR A 121 14.18 -13.80 -1.58
CA THR A 121 13.83 -14.72 -2.66
C THR A 121 12.51 -15.43 -2.35
N ASP A 122 11.86 -15.99 -3.36
CA ASP A 122 10.61 -16.74 -3.16
C ASP A 122 10.82 -17.94 -2.23
N LYS A 123 12.00 -18.58 -2.29
CA LYS A 123 12.38 -19.66 -1.37
C LYS A 123 12.42 -19.18 0.09
N GLU A 124 13.04 -18.03 0.36
CA GLU A 124 13.10 -17.47 1.72
C GLU A 124 11.71 -17.06 2.24
N ILE A 125 10.83 -16.54 1.36
CA ILE A 125 9.44 -16.26 1.71
C ILE A 125 8.70 -17.55 2.10
N ILE A 126 8.85 -18.61 1.29
CA ILE A 126 8.23 -19.91 1.56
C ILE A 126 8.76 -20.51 2.87
N ASP A 127 10.08 -20.50 3.08
CA ASP A 127 10.72 -21.02 4.30
C ASP A 127 10.21 -20.27 5.55
N LYS A 128 10.14 -18.94 5.48
CA LYS A 128 9.56 -18.12 6.56
C LYS A 128 8.09 -18.46 6.83
N LEU A 129 7.29 -18.63 5.78
CA LEU A 129 5.89 -19.04 5.94
C LEU A 129 5.78 -20.45 6.52
N ARG A 130 6.69 -21.38 6.17
CA ARG A 130 6.72 -22.74 6.70
C ARG A 130 7.04 -22.76 8.20
N GLU A 131 8.04 -21.99 8.64
CA GLU A 131 8.39 -21.83 10.05
C GLU A 131 7.20 -21.34 10.89
N LEU A 132 6.39 -20.45 10.32
CA LEU A 132 5.19 -19.90 10.97
C LEU A 132 3.94 -20.79 10.82
N GLY A 133 4.04 -21.93 10.12
CA GLY A 133 2.92 -22.83 9.85
C GLY A 133 1.88 -22.27 8.87
N TYR A 134 2.30 -21.36 8.00
CA TYR A 134 1.47 -20.66 7.02
C TYR A 134 1.81 -20.96 5.56
N GLU A 135 2.77 -21.82 5.25
CA GLU A 135 3.07 -22.24 3.87
C GLU A 135 1.83 -22.85 3.18
N LYS A 136 1.62 -22.48 1.92
CA LYS A 136 0.64 -23.11 1.05
C LYS A 136 1.08 -24.55 0.78
N ARG A 137 0.34 -25.52 1.33
CA ARG A 137 0.50 -26.94 1.00
C ARG A 137 -0.39 -27.25 -0.20
N GLU A 138 0.17 -27.97 -1.18
CA GLU A 138 -0.60 -28.56 -2.27
C GLU A 138 -1.58 -29.62 -1.77
#